data_AF-A0A8S2PI72-F1
#
_entry.id   AF-A0A8S2PI72-F1
#
_cell.length_a   1.000
_cell.length_b   1.000
_cell.length_c   1.000
_cell.angle_alpha   90.00
_cell.angle_beta   90.00
_cell.angle_gamma   90.00
#
_symmetry.space_group_name_H-M   'P 1'
#
loop_
_entity.id
_entity.type
_entity.pdbx_description
1 polymer ?
#
loop_
_entity_poly.entity_id
_entity_poly.type
_entity_poly.pdbx_seq_one_letter_code
_entity_poly.pdbx_strand_id
1 'polypeptide(L)'
;LYPPEMWSVLLAHVGIFTMIKQIQKEQNQVEMEIEKSMRGELPPKKRKEDENRESRIQNVIADRVNRPTIDFLRAIAHNPSL
;
A
#
# COMPACT_ATOMS: atom_id res chain seq x y z
N LEU A 1 -13.73 -10.03 31.45
CA LEU A 1 -14.22 -9.93 30.05
C LEU A 1 -14.12 -8.46 29.66
N TYR A 2 -13.23 -8.11 28.72
CA TYR A 2 -13.05 -6.72 28.31
C TYR A 2 -14.25 -6.23 27.46
N PRO A 3 -14.65 -4.95 27.58
CA PRO A 3 -15.78 -4.41 26.81
C PRO A 3 -15.55 -4.51 25.30
N PRO A 4 -16.62 -4.59 24.48
CA PRO A 4 -16.54 -4.66 23.02
C PRO A 4 -15.71 -3.53 22.39
N GLU A 5 -15.69 -2.36 23.03
CA GLU A 5 -15.02 -1.15 22.54
C GLU A 5 -13.49 -1.22 22.68
N MET A 6 -12.96 -2.06 23.57
CA MET A 6 -11.51 -2.29 23.66
C MET A 6 -10.98 -3.10 22.47
N TRP A 7 -11.81 -3.98 21.90
CA TRP A 7 -11.44 -4.81 20.76
C TRP A 7 -11.23 -3.98 19.50
N SER A 8 -12.07 -2.97 19.26
CA SER A 8 -11.94 -2.07 18.11
C SER A 8 -10.66 -1.21 18.20
N VAL A 9 -10.31 -0.72 19.38
CA VAL A 9 -9.08 0.05 19.61
C VAL A 9 -7.83 -0.81 19.41
N LEU A 10 -7.82 -2.05 19.92
CA LEU A 10 -6.70 -2.98 19.74
C LEU A 10 -6.51 -3.37 18.27
N LEU A 11 -7.60 -3.67 17.55
CA LEU A 11 -7.55 -3.98 16.12
C LEU A 11 -7.10 -2.79 15.28
N ALA A 12 -7.55 -1.57 15.61
CA ALA A 12 -7.08 -0.35 14.96
C ALA A 12 -5.57 -0.15 15.17
N HIS A 13 -5.06 -0.37 16.39
CA HIS A 13 -3.63 -0.25 16.69
C HIS A 13 -2.78 -1.26 15.91
N VAL A 14 -3.22 -2.52 15.81
CA VAL A 14 -2.53 -3.54 15.00
C VAL A 14 -2.58 -3.21 13.51
N GLY A 15 -3.72 -2.71 13.00
CA GLY A 15 -3.86 -2.28 11.61
C GLY A 15 -2.93 -1.11 11.27
N ILE A 16 -2.91 -0.07 12.12
CA ILE A 16 -2.03 1.10 11.97
C ILE A 16 -0.56 0.68 12.05
N PHE A 17 -0.19 -0.15 13.02
CA PHE A 17 1.19 -0.65 13.14
C PHE A 17 1.62 -1.42 11.89
N THR A 18 0.76 -2.31 11.38
CA THR A 18 1.02 -3.07 10.15
C THR A 18 1.20 -2.14 8.95
N MET A 19 0.33 -1.13 8.81
CA MET A 19 0.44 -0.12 7.75
C MET A 19 1.76 0.65 7.84
N ILE A 20 2.14 1.11 9.04
CA ILE A 20 3.41 1.80 9.26
C ILE A 20 4.59 0.91 8.85
N LYS A 21 4.56 -0.38 9.23
CA LYS A 21 5.61 -1.35 8.86
C LYS A 21 5.70 -1.57 7.36
N GLN A 22 4.56 -1.62 6.66
CA GLN A 22 4.54 -1.74 5.21
C GLN A 22 5.11 -0.48 4.54
N ILE A 23 4.72 0.71 5.00
CA ILE A 23 5.27 1.99 4.51
C ILE A 23 6.79 2.05 4.72
N GLN A 24 7.28 1.69 5.91
CA GLN A 24 8.72 1.66 6.18
C GLN A 24 9.47 0.68 5.26
N LYS A 25 8.88 -0.49 5.00
CA LYS A 25 9.47 -1.48 4.08
C LYS A 25 9.55 -0.94 2.66
N GLU A 26 8.48 -0.29 2.18
CA GLU A 26 8.41 0.32 0.85
C GLU A 26 9.40 1.47 0.72
N GLN A 27 9.50 2.35 1.72
CA GLN A 27 10.49 3.44 1.76
C GLN A 27 11.92 2.91 1.63
N ASN A 28 12.29 1.92 2.43
CA ASN A 28 13.63 1.33 2.36
C ASN A 28 13.93 0.73 0.98
N GLN A 29 12.94 0.09 0.35
CA GLN A 29 13.10 -0.45 -1.01
C GLN A 29 13.30 0.66 -2.03
N VAL A 30 12.50 1.73 -1.98
CA VAL A 30 12.61 2.87 -2.88
C VAL A 30 13.97 3.57 -2.74
N GLU A 31 14.45 3.79 -1.52
CA GLU A 31 15.75 4.40 -1.28
C GLU A 31 16.91 3.60 -1.88
N MET A 32 16.90 2.27 -1.71
CA MET A 32 17.90 1.40 -2.33
C MET A 32 17.87 1.50 -3.86
N GLU A 33 16.68 1.55 -4.47
CA GLU A 33 16.54 1.66 -5.92
C GLU A 33 16.98 3.04 -6.45
N ILE A 34 16.73 4.11 -5.69
CA ILE A 34 17.28 5.44 -5.99
C ILE A 34 18.80 5.41 -5.96
N GLU A 35 19.39 4.82 -4.92
CA GLU A 35 20.85 4.75 -4.75
C GLU A 35 21.53 3.97 -5.89
N LYS A 36 20.95 2.81 -6.27
CA LYS A 36 21.39 2.04 -7.45
C LYS A 36 21.28 2.86 -8.73
N SER A 37 20.17 3.56 -8.93
CA SER A 37 19.99 4.44 -10.09
C SER A 37 21.03 5.56 -10.13
N MET A 38 21.39 6.16 -8.99
CA MET A 38 22.43 7.18 -8.90
C MET A 38 23.82 6.62 -9.23
N ARG A 39 24.07 5.34 -8.93
CA ARG A 39 25.29 4.62 -9.35
C ARG A 39 25.30 4.24 -10.83
N GLY A 40 24.22 4.49 -11.57
CA GLY A 40 24.07 4.08 -12.96
C GLY A 40 23.80 2.58 -13.13
N GLU A 41 23.42 1.88 -12.06
CA GLU A 41 22.97 0.49 -12.16
C GLU A 41 21.62 0.43 -12.87
N LEU A 42 21.42 -0.63 -13.65
CA LEU A 42 20.13 -0.85 -14.31
C LEU A 42 19.06 -1.17 -13.25
N PRO A 43 17.86 -0.59 -13.36
CA PRO A 43 16.79 -0.90 -12.44
C PRO A 43 16.44 -2.39 -12.54
N PRO A 44 16.03 -3.03 -11.42
CA PRO A 44 15.52 -4.38 -11.46
C PRO A 44 14.32 -4.42 -12.40
N LYS A 45 14.26 -5.48 -13.22
CA LYS A 45 13.14 -5.68 -14.12
C LYS A 45 11.86 -5.77 -13.28
N LYS A 46 10.98 -4.77 -13.41
CA LYS A 46 9.68 -4.78 -12.75
C LYS A 46 8.95 -6.07 -13.12
N ARG A 47 8.37 -6.76 -12.13
CA ARG A 47 7.54 -7.92 -12.44
C ARG A 47 6.27 -7.40 -13.08
N LYS A 48 5.75 -8.12 -14.07
CA LYS A 48 4.47 -7.79 -14.70
C LYS A 48 3.34 -7.64 -13.67
N GLU A 49 3.43 -8.37 -12.57
CA GLU A 49 2.52 -8.27 -11.42
C GLU A 49 2.57 -6.90 -10.74
N ASP A 50 3.77 -6.34 -10.55
CA ASP A 50 3.96 -5.02 -9.95
C ASP A 50 3.39 -3.92 -10.86
N GLU A 51 3.62 -4.04 -12.18
CA GLU A 51 3.07 -3.13 -13.19
C GLU A 51 1.54 -3.19 -13.24
N ASN A 52 0.97 -4.40 -13.21
CA ASN A 52 -0.47 -4.60 -13.17
C ASN A 52 -1.08 -4.04 -11.89
N ARG A 53 -0.42 -4.22 -10.74
CA ARG A 53 -0.84 -3.66 -9.46
C ARG A 53 -0.85 -2.13 -9.52
N GLU A 54 0.21 -1.52 -10.03
CA GLU A 54 0.30 -0.07 -10.18
C GLU A 54 -0.82 0.46 -11.09
N SER A 55 -1.01 -0.17 -12.27
CA SER A 55 -2.08 0.20 -13.19
C SER A 55 -3.47 0.12 -12.54
N ARG A 56 -3.75 -0.92 -11.75
CA ARG A 56 -5.00 -1.06 -11.00
C ARG A 56 -5.18 0.06 -9.96
N ILE A 57 -4.14 0.40 -9.22
CA ILE A 57 -4.17 1.49 -8.23
C ILE A 57 -4.45 2.82 -8.92
N GLN A 58 -3.72 3.13 -10.00
CA GLN A 58 -3.90 4.35 -10.78
C GLN A 58 -5.33 4.46 -11.33
N ASN A 59 -5.91 3.37 -11.83
CA ASN A 59 -7.30 3.36 -12.29
C ASN A 59 -8.30 3.67 -11.17
N VAL A 60 -8.09 3.13 -9.96
CA VAL A 60 -8.94 3.44 -8.80
C VAL A 60 -8.81 4.90 -8.36
N ILE A 61 -7.60 5.46 -8.42
CA ILE A 61 -7.33 6.87 -8.11
C ILE A 61 -7.98 7.79 -9.13
N ALA A 62 -7.83 7.49 -10.43
CA ALA A 62 -8.43 8.26 -11.52
C ALA A 62 -9.96 8.30 -11.42
N ASP A 63 -10.58 7.23 -10.94
CA ASP A 63 -12.02 7.10 -10.78
C ASP A 63 -12.56 7.58 -9.41
N ARG A 64 -11.73 8.27 -8.61
CA ARG A 64 -12.09 8.69 -7.24
C ARG A 64 -13.37 9.51 -7.19
N VAL A 65 -13.56 10.45 -8.12
CA VAL A 65 -14.70 11.39 -8.10
C VAL A 65 -16.03 10.67 -8.35
N ASN A 66 -16.00 9.52 -9.04
CA ASN A 66 -17.20 8.76 -9.37
C ASN A 66 -17.50 7.65 -8.34
N ARG A 67 -16.68 7.51 -7.28
CA ARG A 67 -16.85 6.46 -6.27
C ARG A 67 -17.24 7.02 -4.91
N PRO A 68 -18.19 6.37 -4.20
CA PRO A 68 -18.39 6.60 -2.78
C PRO A 68 -17.09 6.37 -2.00
N THR A 69 -16.83 7.20 -0.98
CA THR A 69 -15.58 7.16 -0.19
C THR A 69 -15.26 5.77 0.36
N ILE A 70 -16.26 5.03 0.84
CA ILE A 70 -16.07 3.66 1.37
C ILE A 70 -15.62 2.69 0.28
N ASP A 71 -16.19 2.76 -0.91
CA ASP A 71 -15.85 1.86 -2.02
C ASP A 71 -14.48 2.18 -2.60
N PHE A 72 -14.10 3.47 -2.60
CA PHE A 72 -12.74 3.89 -2.91
C PHE A 72 -11.72 3.31 -1.91
N LEU A 73 -11.96 3.50 -0.60
CA LEU A 73 -11.07 2.98 0.44
C LEU A 73 -10.96 1.45 0.40
N ARG A 74 -12.08 0.76 0.16
CA ARG A 74 -12.10 -0.70 0.00
C ARG A 74 -11.30 -1.13 -1.23
N ALA A 75 -11.47 -0.45 -2.36
CA ALA A 75 -10.72 -0.74 -3.59
C ALA A 75 -9.20 -0.55 -3.38
N ILE A 76 -8.78 0.50 -2.67
CA ILE A 76 -7.37 0.71 -2.31
C ILE A 76 -6.88 -0.40 -1.37
N ALA A 77 -7.65 -0.76 -0.34
CA ALA A 77 -7.29 -1.76 0.65
C ALA A 77 -7.18 -3.21 0.10
N HIS A 78 -7.83 -3.52 -1.02
CA HIS A 78 -7.71 -4.83 -1.69
C HIS A 78 -6.57 -4.90 -2.72
N ASN A 79 -5.88 -3.80 -3.01
CA ASN A 79 -4.71 -3.80 -3.90
C ASN A 79 -3.37 -4.25 -3.28
N PRO A 80 -3.11 -4.19 -1.95
CA PRO A 80 -1.94 -4.83 -1.35
C PRO A 80 -2.05 -6.36 -1.22
N SER A 81 -3.20 -6.96 -1.53
CA SER A 81 -3.42 -8.41 -1.37
C SER A 81 -3.01 -9.19 -2.63
N LEU A 82 -1.73 -9.53 -2.71
CA LEU A 82 -1.24 -10.84 -3.13
C LEU A 82 -0.36 -11.38 -2.01
#